data_AF-A0A3B8MIY0-F1
#
_entry.id   AF-A0A3B8MIY0-F1
#
_cell.length_a   1.000
_cell.length_b   1.000
_cell.length_c   1.000
_cell.angle_alpha   90.00
_cell.angle_beta   90.00
_cell.angle_gamma   90.00
#
_symmetry.space_group_name_H-M   'P 1'
#
loop_
_entity.id
_entity.type
_entity.pdbx_description
1 polymer ?
#
loop_
_entity_poly.entity_id
_entity_poly.type
_entity_poly.pdbx_seq_one_letter_code
_entity_poly.pdbx_strand_id
1 'polypeptide(L)'
;MDRSVPFESHHQEFLRDPDRANAYLSVALEEYENDRNSDAFLLALRDVAQALGGLGKLAEQTELNRGHVYRALSEDGNPSLDKIEKILHSLGFRLSIERLPVPE
;
A
#
# COMPACT_ATOMS: atom_id res chain seq x y z
N MET A 1 33.74 0.46 10.91
CA MET A 1 33.09 0.83 9.64
C MET A 1 31.65 0.41 9.77
N ASP A 2 30.80 1.39 10.01
CA ASP A 2 29.36 1.20 10.17
C ASP A 2 28.79 0.71 8.84
N ARG A 3 28.21 -0.48 8.81
CA ARG A 3 27.62 -1.05 7.60
C ARG A 3 26.25 -0.41 7.46
N SER A 4 26.12 0.56 6.57
CA SER A 4 24.82 1.07 6.14
C SER A 4 23.95 -0.12 5.74
N VAL A 5 22.91 -0.37 6.53
CA VAL A 5 21.88 -1.34 6.17
C VAL A 5 21.30 -0.94 4.81
N PRO A 6 21.05 -1.88 3.89
CA PRO A 6 20.42 -1.56 2.62
C PRO A 6 19.10 -0.82 2.84
N PHE A 7 18.86 0.26 2.09
CA PHE A 7 17.65 1.09 2.20
C PHE A 7 16.35 0.26 2.22
N GLU A 8 16.30 -0.77 1.38
CA GLU A 8 15.16 -1.67 1.25
C GLU A 8 14.87 -2.49 2.52
N SER A 9 15.92 -2.87 3.26
CA SER A 9 15.75 -3.57 4.55
C SER A 9 15.20 -2.63 5.63
N HIS A 10 15.65 -1.37 5.64
CA HIS A 10 15.14 -0.36 6.58
C HIS A 10 13.70 0.04 6.26
N HIS A 11 13.34 0.15 4.98
CA HIS A 11 11.99 0.48 4.56
C HIS A 11 10.98 -0.62 4.94
N GLN A 12 11.32 -1.89 4.73
CA GLN A 12 10.46 -3.00 5.15
C GLN A 12 10.29 -3.08 6.66
N GLU A 13 11.34 -2.79 7.44
CA GLU A 13 11.22 -2.74 8.90
C GLU A 13 10.36 -1.55 9.36
N PHE A 14 10.48 -0.40 8.71
CA PHE A 14 9.65 0.76 8.96
C PHE A 14 8.15 0.47 8.76
N LEU A 15 7.79 -0.24 7.68
CA LEU A 15 6.41 -0.57 7.34
C LEU A 15 5.79 -1.73 8.14
N ARG A 16 6.55 -2.39 9.02
CA ARG A 16 6.00 -3.40 9.93
C ARG A 16 5.22 -2.80 11.09
N ASP A 17 5.43 -1.52 11.38
CA ASP A 17 4.65 -0.75 12.33
C ASP A 17 3.34 -0.28 11.65
N PRO A 18 2.16 -0.64 12.17
CA PRO A 18 0.88 -0.27 11.58
C PRO A 18 0.68 1.24 11.43
N ASP A 19 1.15 2.05 12.37
CA ASP A 19 0.95 3.51 12.31
C ASP A 19 1.79 4.14 11.21
N ARG A 20 3.00 3.61 11.01
CA ARG A 20 3.91 4.03 9.93
C ARG A 20 3.41 3.58 8.56
N ALA A 21 2.91 2.36 8.45
CA ALA A 21 2.28 1.86 7.23
C ALA A 21 1.02 2.67 6.90
N ASN A 22 0.19 3.02 7.89
CA ASN A 22 -0.97 3.89 7.67
C ASN A 22 -0.55 5.26 7.15
N ALA A 23 0.40 5.92 7.80
CA ALA A 23 0.90 7.23 7.35
C ALA A 23 1.48 7.16 5.92
N TYR A 24 2.20 6.09 5.60
CA TYR A 24 2.76 5.87 4.27
C TYR A 24 1.67 5.70 3.20
N LEU A 25 0.64 4.90 3.47
CA LEU A 25 -0.50 4.74 2.56
C LEU A 25 -1.33 6.03 2.41
N SER A 26 -1.50 6.80 3.48
CA SER A 26 -2.18 8.10 3.44
C SER A 26 -1.47 9.08 2.53
N VAL A 27 -0.14 9.24 2.67
CA VAL A 27 0.65 10.12 1.80
C VAL A 27 0.53 9.71 0.33
N ALA A 28 0.63 8.41 0.03
CA ALA A 28 0.51 7.94 -1.34
C ALA A 28 -0.90 8.16 -1.93
N LEU A 29 -1.94 8.11 -1.10
CA LEU A 29 -3.31 8.43 -1.51
C LEU A 29 -3.48 9.94 -1.75
N GLU A 30 -2.89 10.79 -0.90
CA GLU A 30 -2.88 12.25 -1.10
C GLU A 30 -2.16 12.63 -2.41
N GLU A 31 -1.05 11.98 -2.76
CA GLU A 31 -0.37 12.18 -4.04
C GLU A 31 -1.30 11.85 -5.23
N TYR A 32 -2.01 10.72 -5.19
CA TYR A 32 -3.03 10.38 -6.19
C TYR A 32 -4.13 11.45 -6.32
N GLU A 33 -4.56 12.06 -5.21
CA GLU A 33 -5.57 13.13 -5.26
C GLU A 33 -5.04 14.38 -5.96
N ASN A 34 -3.73 14.63 -5.88
CA ASN A 34 -3.06 15.78 -6.50
C ASN A 34 -2.82 15.58 -8.01
N ASP A 35 -2.32 14.42 -8.43
CA ASP A 35 -1.86 14.18 -9.81
C ASP A 35 -2.75 13.24 -10.63
N ARG A 36 -3.72 12.58 -9.99
CA ARG A 36 -4.63 11.57 -10.57
C ARG A 36 -3.91 10.32 -11.07
N ASN A 37 -2.68 10.07 -10.61
CA ASN A 37 -1.88 8.90 -10.90
C ASN A 37 -1.91 7.92 -9.72
N SER A 38 -2.41 6.70 -9.95
CA SER A 38 -2.52 5.68 -8.91
C SER A 38 -1.22 4.91 -8.66
N ASP A 39 -0.20 5.05 -9.51
CA ASP A 39 1.01 4.21 -9.46
C ASP A 39 1.66 4.21 -8.07
N ALA A 40 1.85 5.40 -7.48
CA ALA A 40 2.45 5.57 -6.16
C ALA A 40 1.63 4.86 -5.07
N PHE A 41 0.31 4.99 -5.11
CA PHE A 41 -0.58 4.33 -4.15
C PHE A 41 -0.57 2.79 -4.31
N LEU A 42 -0.56 2.28 -5.54
CA LEU A 42 -0.50 0.84 -5.81
C LEU A 42 0.85 0.23 -5.38
N LEU A 43 1.94 0.93 -5.62
CA LEU A 43 3.26 0.54 -5.13
C LEU A 43 3.33 0.61 -3.60
N ALA A 44 2.74 1.62 -2.97
CA ALA A 44 2.71 1.70 -1.52
C ALA A 44 1.95 0.52 -0.87
N LEU A 45 0.81 0.12 -1.46
CA LEU A 45 0.08 -1.10 -1.06
C LEU A 45 0.94 -2.36 -1.21
N ARG A 46 1.73 -2.43 -2.29
CA ARG A 46 2.66 -3.53 -2.52
C ARG A 46 3.75 -3.58 -1.46
N ASP A 47 4.35 -2.45 -1.11
CA ASP A 47 5.44 -2.37 -0.14
C ASP A 47 4.97 -2.75 1.26
N VAL A 48 3.80 -2.27 1.67
CA VAL A 48 3.15 -2.68 2.93
C VAL A 48 2.85 -4.18 2.91
N ALA A 49 2.33 -4.71 1.81
CA ALA A 49 2.10 -6.15 1.68
C ALA A 49 3.39 -6.97 1.79
N GLN A 50 4.50 -6.50 1.22
CA GLN A 50 5.82 -7.14 1.37
C GLN A 50 6.28 -7.14 2.84
N ALA A 51 6.17 -6.01 3.53
CA ALA A 51 6.56 -5.87 4.93
C ALA A 51 5.77 -6.78 5.89
N LEU A 52 4.47 -7.01 5.59
CA LEU A 52 3.53 -7.77 6.43
C LEU A 52 3.45 -9.29 6.11
N GLY A 53 4.33 -9.78 5.23
CA GLY A 53 4.49 -11.21 4.95
C GLY A 53 4.44 -11.60 3.48
N GLY A 54 4.43 -10.63 2.57
CA GLY A 54 4.55 -10.85 1.13
C GLY A 54 3.23 -10.96 0.37
N LEU A 55 3.32 -10.75 -0.94
CA LEU A 55 2.18 -10.83 -1.87
C LEU A 55 1.54 -12.23 -1.95
N GLY A 56 2.31 -13.28 -1.62
CA GLY A 56 1.79 -14.65 -1.55
C GLY A 56 0.74 -14.81 -0.44
N LYS A 57 1.06 -14.30 0.76
CA LYS A 57 0.15 -14.28 1.91
C LYS A 57 -1.06 -13.39 1.63
N LEU A 58 -0.83 -12.22 1.01
CA LEU A 58 -1.90 -11.32 0.58
C LEU A 58 -2.90 -12.03 -0.36
N ALA A 59 -2.41 -12.76 -1.36
CA ALA A 59 -3.25 -13.51 -2.29
C ALA A 59 -4.11 -14.57 -1.59
N GLU A 60 -3.53 -15.28 -0.62
CA GLU A 60 -4.26 -16.27 0.18
C GLU A 60 -5.36 -15.61 1.04
N GLN A 61 -5.08 -14.48 1.67
CA GLN A 61 -6.04 -13.76 2.52
C GLN A 61 -7.16 -13.06 1.74
N THR A 62 -6.89 -12.63 0.51
CA THR A 62 -7.85 -11.91 -0.34
C THR A 62 -8.66 -12.84 -1.25
N GLU A 63 -8.36 -14.13 -1.25
CA GLU A 63 -8.87 -15.14 -2.20
C GLU A 63 -8.64 -14.76 -3.68
N LEU A 64 -7.67 -13.88 -3.93
CA LEU A 64 -7.27 -13.48 -5.27
C LEU A 64 -6.18 -14.41 -5.79
N ASN A 65 -6.20 -14.71 -7.08
CA ASN A 65 -5.06 -15.37 -7.71
C ASN A 65 -3.81 -14.49 -7.52
N ARG A 66 -2.67 -15.09 -7.16
CA ARG A 66 -1.38 -14.40 -7.04
C ARG A 66 -1.10 -13.49 -8.24
N GLY A 67 -1.24 -14.00 -9.47
CA GLY A 67 -1.03 -13.21 -10.69
C GLY A 67 -1.96 -11.99 -10.80
N HIS A 68 -3.19 -12.08 -10.27
CA HIS A 68 -4.07 -10.92 -10.16
C HIS A 68 -3.59 -9.93 -9.12
N VAL A 69 -3.08 -10.36 -7.96
CA VAL A 69 -2.51 -9.46 -6.95
C VAL A 69 -1.29 -8.72 -7.50
N TYR A 70 -0.36 -9.44 -8.15
CA TYR A 70 0.83 -8.83 -8.75
C TYR A 70 0.47 -7.78 -9.82
N ARG A 71 -0.55 -8.03 -10.64
CA ARG A 71 -1.02 -7.09 -11.67
C ARG A 71 -1.87 -5.96 -11.09
N ALA A 72 -2.64 -6.23 -10.03
CA ALA A 72 -3.44 -5.21 -9.36
C ALA A 72 -2.56 -4.18 -8.67
N LEU A 73 -1.39 -4.59 -8.17
CA LEU A 73 -0.42 -3.76 -7.46
C LEU A 73 0.86 -3.51 -8.27
N SER A 74 0.75 -3.43 -9.60
CA SER A 74 1.81 -2.89 -10.47
C SER A 74 1.56 -1.40 -10.71
N GLU A 75 2.56 -0.70 -11.26
CA GLU A 75 2.42 0.68 -11.76
C GLU A 75 1.19 0.79 -12.66
N ASP A 76 1.11 0.02 -13.75
CA ASP A 76 -0.06 0.03 -14.65
C ASP A 76 -1.30 -0.74 -14.13
N GLY A 77 -1.39 -0.98 -12.82
CA GLY A 77 -2.52 -1.66 -12.21
C GLY A 77 -3.80 -0.82 -12.29
N ASN A 78 -4.95 -1.46 -12.43
CA ASN A 78 -6.26 -0.79 -12.33
C ASN A 78 -7.26 -1.64 -11.54
N PRO A 79 -7.00 -1.88 -10.24
CA PRO A 79 -7.92 -2.59 -9.38
C PRO A 79 -9.21 -1.78 -9.19
N SER A 80 -10.34 -2.47 -9.23
CA SER A 80 -11.62 -1.89 -8.84
C SER A 80 -11.66 -1.58 -7.34
N LEU A 81 -12.54 -0.68 -6.92
CA LEU A 81 -12.65 -0.24 -5.52
C LEU A 81 -12.84 -1.41 -4.53
N ASP A 82 -13.63 -2.42 -4.89
CA ASP A 82 -13.84 -3.62 -4.08
C ASP A 82 -12.55 -4.43 -3.87
N LYS A 83 -11.63 -4.41 -4.85
CA LYS A 83 -10.33 -5.07 -4.72
C LYS A 83 -9.39 -4.27 -3.82
N ILE A 84 -9.39 -2.94 -3.96
CA ILE A 84 -8.64 -2.06 -3.05
C ILE A 84 -9.11 -2.26 -1.61
N GLU A 85 -10.42 -2.29 -1.38
CA GLU A 85 -11.01 -2.54 -0.05
C GLU A 85 -10.56 -3.90 0.51
N LYS A 86 -10.67 -4.98 -0.27
CA LYS A 86 -10.21 -6.32 0.15
C LYS A 86 -8.72 -6.35 0.50
N ILE A 87 -7.89 -5.71 -0.31
CA ILE A 87 -6.44 -5.63 -0.08
C ILE A 87 -6.17 -4.86 1.22
N LEU A 88 -6.74 -3.66 1.39
CA LEU A 88 -6.59 -2.87 2.61
C LEU A 88 -7.03 -3.66 3.86
N HIS A 89 -8.22 -4.27 3.83
CA HIS A 89 -8.73 -5.07 4.95
C HIS A 89 -7.81 -6.23 5.31
N SER A 90 -7.27 -6.94 4.31
CA SER A 90 -6.33 -8.05 4.56
C SER A 90 -5.00 -7.59 5.17
N LEU A 91 -4.60 -6.34 4.90
CA LEU A 91 -3.43 -5.69 5.48
C LEU A 91 -3.72 -5.02 6.84
N GLY A 92 -4.99 -4.97 7.28
CA GLY A 92 -5.40 -4.36 8.55
C GLY A 92 -5.80 -2.89 8.46
N PHE A 93 -6.00 -2.35 7.26
CA PHE A 93 -6.38 -0.95 6.99
C PHE A 93 -7.77 -0.87 6.38
N ARG A 94 -8.32 0.35 6.25
CA ARG A 94 -9.58 0.60 5.54
C ARG A 94 -9.54 1.97 4.88
N LEU A 95 -10.37 2.18 3.86
CA LEU A 95 -10.66 3.52 3.37
C LEU A 95 -11.51 4.29 4.38
N SER A 96 -11.30 5.60 4.45
CA SER A 96 -12.10 6.48 5.28
C SER A 96 -12.38 7.79 4.55
N ILE A 97 -13.45 8.47 4.94
CA ILE A 97 -13.81 9.77 4.39
C ILE A 97 -13.36 10.83 5.39
N GLU A 98 -12.47 11.70 4.94
CA GLU A 98 -12.00 12.85 5.70
C GLU A 98 -12.52 14.15 5.10
N ARG A 99 -12.68 15.17 5.93
CA ARG A 99 -13.10 16.50 5.47
C ARG A 99 -11.88 17.19 4.87
N LEU A 100 -11.98 17.61 3.60
CA LEU A 100 -10.96 18.47 2.99
C LEU A 100 -10.76 19.74 3.82
N PRO A 101 -9.52 20.20 4.03
CA PRO A 101 -9.26 21.46 4.70
C PRO A 101 -10.02 22.58 3.97
N VAL A 102 -10.72 23.41 4.73
CA VAL A 102 -11.35 24.61 4.17
C VAL A 102 -10.20 25.58 3.87
N PRO A 103 -9.99 26.01 2.61
CA PRO A 103 -9.01 27.05 2.33
C PRO A 103 -9.42 28.32 3.11
N GLU A 104 -8.47 28.92 3.83
CA GLU A 104 -8.67 30.23 4.46
C GLU A 104 -8.98 31.33 3.42
#